data_AF-A0AA38C542-F1
#
_entry.id   AF-A0AA38C542-F1
#
_cell.length_a   1.000
_cell.length_b   1.000
_cell.length_c   1.000
_cell.angle_alpha   90.00
_cell.angle_beta   90.00
_cell.angle_gamma   90.00
#
_symmetry.space_group_name_H-M   'P 1'
#
loop_
_entity.id
_entity.type
_entity.pdbx_description
1 polymer ?
#
loop_
_entity_poly.entity_id
_entity_poly.type
_entity_poly.pdbx_seq_one_letter_code
_entity_poly.pdbx_strand_id
1 'polypeptide(L)'
;VKREDLEPILIGEGRTLQISKVVTEQEKSDFIQLCQEFPDVFAWSYEDLRGLNPKLAQHTIELDPDAKPIRKKQRPVNPHIEPLMKKELKKLIEVNIIFLIMQSSWVANLVPVRKKSGEI
;
A
#
# COMPACT_ATOMS: atom_id res chain seq x y z
N VAL A 1 21.22 3.12 3.59
CA VAL A 1 20.95 4.54 3.96
C VAL A 1 20.33 4.54 5.34
N LYS A 2 21.02 5.05 6.36
CA LYS A 2 20.39 5.27 7.68
C LYS A 2 19.31 6.34 7.51
N ARG A 3 18.20 6.23 8.23
CA ARG A 3 17.04 7.16 8.13
C ARG A 3 17.38 8.61 8.53
N GLU A 4 18.60 8.85 9.02
CA GLU A 4 19.08 10.08 9.64
C GLU A 4 19.55 11.15 8.61
N ASP A 5 19.70 10.76 7.33
CA ASP A 5 20.25 11.62 6.27
C ASP A 5 19.19 12.04 5.23
N LEU A 6 17.94 12.20 5.65
CA LEU A 6 16.85 12.70 4.81
C LEU A 6 16.42 14.10 5.23
N GLU A 7 15.97 14.89 4.25
CA GLU A 7 15.35 16.19 4.45
C GLU A 7 14.02 16.31 3.68
N PRO A 8 13.04 17.04 4.22
CA PRO A 8 11.78 17.30 3.52
C PRO A 8 11.98 18.34 2.41
N ILE A 9 11.38 18.08 1.25
CA ILE A 9 11.25 19.02 0.14
C ILE A 9 9.77 19.26 -0.20
N LEU A 10 9.43 20.49 -0.55
CA LEU A 10 8.10 20.88 -1.01
C LEU A 10 8.04 20.71 -2.52
N ILE A 11 7.07 19.94 -2.99
CA ILE A 11 6.90 19.63 -4.41
C ILE A 11 5.79 20.50 -5.02
N GLY A 12 4.82 20.94 -4.23
CA GLY A 12 3.69 21.77 -4.68
C GLY A 12 2.40 21.38 -3.98
N GLU A 13 1.40 22.26 -3.97
CA GLU A 13 0.07 22.02 -3.35
C GLU A 13 0.12 21.52 -1.88
N GLY A 14 1.17 21.90 -1.14
CA GLY A 14 1.38 21.44 0.25
C GLY A 14 1.91 20.01 0.39
N ARG A 15 2.25 19.32 -0.70
CA ARG A 15 2.85 17.98 -0.69
C ARG A 15 4.35 18.04 -0.39
N THR A 16 4.81 17.10 0.45
CA THR A 16 6.22 16.98 0.83
C THR A 16 6.76 15.59 0.52
N LEU A 17 8.01 15.53 0.04
CA LEU A 17 8.78 14.27 -0.12
C LEU A 17 10.06 14.33 0.72
N GLN A 18 10.61 13.16 1.03
CA GLN A 18 11.90 13.03 1.72
C GLN A 18 12.98 12.74 0.68
N ILE A 19 13.99 13.58 0.60
CA ILE A 19 15.15 13.40 -0.28
C ILE A 19 16.42 13.29 0.58
N SER A 20 17.48 12.66 0.07
CA SER A 20 18.72 12.55 0.83
C SER A 20 19.44 13.89 0.96
N LYS A 21 20.14 14.12 2.07
CA LYS A 21 20.96 15.33 2.25
C LYS A 21 22.23 15.35 1.39
N VAL A 22 22.58 14.24 0.74
CA VAL A 22 23.80 14.12 -0.07
C VAL A 22 23.60 14.42 -1.56
N VAL A 23 22.37 14.67 -2.01
CA VAL A 23 22.13 15.14 -3.40
C VAL A 23 22.56 16.59 -3.56
N THR A 24 23.02 16.91 -4.77
CA THR A 24 23.36 18.27 -5.16
C THR A 24 22.11 19.14 -5.30
N GLU A 25 22.28 20.46 -5.19
CA GLU A 25 21.17 21.40 -5.40
C GLU A 25 20.57 21.30 -6.80
N GLN A 26 21.38 20.94 -7.82
CA GLN A 26 20.88 20.72 -9.17
C GLN A 26 19.98 19.49 -9.25
N GLU A 27 20.44 18.34 -8.74
CA GLU A 27 19.63 17.10 -8.71
C GLU A 27 18.33 17.30 -7.93
N LYS A 28 18.39 18.07 -6.84
CA LYS A 28 17.22 18.43 -6.04
C LYS A 28 16.22 19.28 -6.82
N SER A 29 16.69 20.28 -7.56
CA SER A 29 15.84 21.11 -8.42
C SER A 29 15.20 20.29 -9.54
N ASP A 30 15.99 19.45 -10.23
CA ASP A 30 15.52 18.60 -11.31
C ASP A 30 14.47 17.60 -10.81
N PHE A 31 14.68 17.04 -9.61
CA PHE A 31 13.72 16.15 -8.96
C PHE A 31 12.41 16.86 -8.61
N ILE A 32 12.47 18.06 -8.04
CA ILE A 32 11.27 18.85 -7.72
C ILE A 32 10.48 19.14 -9.01
N GLN A 33 11.17 19.58 -10.07
CA GLN A 33 10.55 19.86 -11.36
C GLN A 33 9.88 18.60 -11.94
N LEU A 34 10.56 17.45 -11.89
CA LEU A 34 10.00 16.18 -12.36
C LEU A 34 8.72 15.80 -11.60
N CYS A 35 8.72 15.92 -10.28
CA CYS A 35 7.53 15.60 -9.48
C CYS A 35 6.38 16.61 -9.69
N GLN A 36 6.69 17.86 -10.06
CA GLN A 36 5.69 18.86 -10.45
C GLN A 36 5.11 18.59 -11.85
N GLU A 37 5.92 18.07 -12.77
CA GLU A 37 5.50 17.70 -14.12
C GLU A 37 4.59 16.47 -14.11
N PHE A 38 4.83 15.53 -13.19
CA PHE A 38 4.08 14.27 -13.08
C PHE A 38 3.41 14.12 -11.70
N PRO A 39 2.46 15.01 -11.34
CA PRO A 39 1.83 14.99 -10.02
C PRO A 39 0.91 13.78 -9.83
N ASP A 40 0.47 13.13 -10.89
CA ASP A 40 -0.47 11.99 -10.90
C ASP A 40 0.22 10.62 -10.87
N VAL A 41 1.55 10.57 -11.07
CA VAL A 41 2.32 9.32 -11.06
C VAL A 41 2.50 8.75 -9.64
N PHE A 42 2.40 9.60 -8.62
CA PHE A 42 2.59 9.21 -7.23
C PHE A 42 1.26 9.05 -6.49
N ALA A 43 1.21 8.10 -5.56
CA ALA A 43 0.10 7.97 -4.63
C ALA A 43 0.36 8.87 -3.40
N TRP A 44 -0.24 10.05 -3.38
CA TRP A 44 -0.11 11.02 -2.28
C TRP A 44 -0.99 10.67 -1.09
N SER A 45 -2.08 9.97 -1.37
CA SER A 45 -3.07 9.48 -0.41
C SER A 45 -3.46 8.03 -0.75
N TYR A 46 -4.17 7.39 0.16
CA TYR A 46 -4.75 6.08 -0.12
C TYR A 46 -5.76 6.11 -1.27
N GLU A 47 -6.44 7.25 -1.49
CA GLU A 47 -7.42 7.41 -2.57
C GLU A 47 -6.80 7.41 -3.96
N ASP A 48 -5.49 7.68 -4.03
CA ASP A 48 -4.70 7.66 -5.27
C ASP A 48 -4.23 6.23 -5.62
N LEU A 49 -4.29 5.29 -4.67
CA LEU A 49 -4.00 3.86 -4.90
C LEU A 49 -5.12 3.12 -5.63
N ARG A 50 -5.94 3.82 -6.41
CA ARG A 50 -6.92 3.21 -7.29
C ARG A 50 -6.16 2.31 -8.26
N GLY A 51 -6.33 1.00 -8.11
CA GLY A 51 -5.69 0.03 -8.98
C GLY A 51 -5.99 0.28 -10.45
N LEU A 52 -5.21 -0.34 -11.34
CA LEU A 52 -5.49 -0.30 -12.77
C LEU A 52 -6.88 -0.87 -13.06
N ASN A 53 -7.57 -0.28 -14.03
CA ASN A 53 -8.83 -0.82 -14.51
C ASN A 53 -8.60 -2.28 -14.95
N PRO A 54 -9.31 -3.27 -14.38
CA PRO A 54 -9.10 -4.68 -14.72
C PRO A 54 -9.31 -5.00 -16.21
N LYS A 55 -10.04 -4.14 -16.94
CA LYS A 55 -10.21 -4.25 -18.41
C LYS A 55 -8.95 -3.88 -19.19
N LEU A 56 -8.06 -3.08 -18.62
CA LEU A 56 -6.79 -2.68 -19.25
C LEU A 56 -5.73 -3.75 -19.03
N ALA A 57 -5.57 -4.19 -17.79
CA ALA A 57 -4.60 -5.19 -17.42
C ALA A 57 -5.09 -5.98 -16.20
N GLN A 58 -5.04 -7.30 -16.31
CA GLN A 58 -5.29 -8.21 -15.21
C GLN A 58 -4.22 -9.31 -15.22
N HIS A 59 -3.73 -9.65 -14.03
CA HIS A 59 -2.88 -10.82 -13.86
C HIS A 59 -3.74 -12.04 -13.50
N THR A 60 -3.53 -13.13 -14.22
CA THR A 60 -4.11 -14.43 -13.88
C THR A 60 -3.01 -15.29 -13.26
N ILE A 61 -3.26 -15.77 -12.05
CA ILE A 61 -2.35 -16.72 -11.39
C ILE A 61 -2.70 -18.11 -11.91
N GLU A 62 -1.82 -18.69 -12.71
CA GLU A 62 -1.92 -20.09 -13.13
C GLU A 62 -1.59 -21.00 -11.95
N LEU A 63 -2.50 -21.94 -11.68
CA LEU A 63 -2.32 -22.93 -10.62
C LEU A 63 -1.75 -24.21 -11.21
N ASP A 64 -1.01 -24.95 -10.38
CA ASP A 64 -0.66 -26.33 -10.68
C ASP A 64 -1.95 -27.15 -10.95
N PRO A 65 -1.99 -27.99 -12.01
CA PRO A 65 -3.16 -28.82 -12.32
C PRO A 65 -3.67 -29.66 -11.15
N ASP A 66 -2.79 -30.07 -10.24
CA ASP A 66 -3.13 -30.87 -9.06
C ASP A 66 -3.45 -30.03 -7.81
N ALA A 67 -3.38 -28.69 -7.91
CA ALA A 67 -3.66 -27.80 -6.79
C ALA A 67 -5.13 -27.90 -6.35
N LYS A 68 -5.32 -28.10 -5.04
CA LYS A 68 -6.66 -28.17 -4.43
C LYS A 68 -6.90 -26.95 -3.53
N PRO A 69 -8.13 -26.43 -3.50
CA PRO A 69 -8.48 -25.32 -2.62
C PRO A 69 -8.33 -25.72 -1.15
N ILE A 70 -7.71 -24.82 -0.38
CA ILE A 70 -7.53 -25.00 1.06
C ILE A 70 -8.25 -23.87 1.80
N ARG A 71 -9.21 -24.27 2.65
CA ARG A 71 -9.86 -23.37 3.61
C ARG A 71 -9.23 -23.55 4.99
N LYS A 72 -8.31 -22.65 5.36
CA LYS A 72 -7.71 -22.67 6.70
C LYS A 72 -8.74 -22.24 7.75
N LYS A 73 -8.77 -22.95 8.88
CA LYS A 73 -9.56 -22.55 10.06
C LYS A 73 -9.08 -21.19 10.54
N GLN A 74 -10.02 -20.28 10.81
CA GLN A 74 -9.73 -18.95 11.32
C GLN A 74 -9.02 -19.05 12.68
N ARG A 75 -7.90 -18.34 12.82
CA ARG A 75 -7.20 -18.22 14.10
C ARG A 75 -7.91 -17.21 15.01
N PRO A 76 -8.00 -17.49 16.33
CA PRO A 76 -8.41 -16.48 17.29
C PRO A 76 -7.53 -15.23 17.19
N VAL A 77 -8.16 -14.07 17.21
CA VAL A 77 -7.48 -12.77 17.15
C VAL A 77 -7.53 -12.15 18.53
N ASN A 78 -6.45 -11.50 18.96
CA ASN A 78 -6.43 -10.75 20.21
C ASN A 78 -7.48 -9.60 20.14
N PRO A 79 -8.42 -9.50 21.10
CA PRO A 79 -9.46 -8.46 21.09
C PRO A 79 -8.93 -7.02 21.05
N HIS A 80 -7.70 -6.77 21.51
CA HIS A 80 -7.07 -5.45 21.43
C HIS A 80 -6.56 -5.10 20.02
N ILE A 81 -6.31 -6.12 19.19
CA ILE A 81 -5.79 -5.99 17.82
C ILE A 81 -6.92 -5.99 16.79
N GLU A 82 -8.02 -6.68 17.07
CA GLU A 82 -9.16 -6.80 16.18
C GLU A 82 -9.72 -5.43 15.68
N PRO A 83 -9.89 -4.39 16.52
CA PRO A 83 -10.36 -3.09 16.05
C PRO A 83 -9.39 -2.42 15.07
N LEU A 84 -8.09 -2.57 15.31
CA LEU A 84 -7.04 -2.02 14.45
C LEU A 84 -7.02 -2.72 13.08
N MET A 85 -7.13 -4.05 13.05
CA MET A 85 -7.24 -4.79 11.79
C MET A 85 -8.51 -4.40 11.01
N LYS A 86 -9.65 -4.26 11.69
CA LYS A 86 -10.91 -3.83 11.05
C LYS A 86 -10.77 -2.44 10.44
N LYS A 87 -10.07 -1.52 11.12
CA LYS A 87 -9.79 -0.17 10.60
C LYS A 87 -8.97 -0.23 9.31
N GLU A 88 -7.91 -1.02 9.27
CA GLU A 88 -7.08 -1.16 8.07
C GLU A 88 -7.82 -1.84 6.92
N LEU A 89 -8.57 -2.92 7.19
CA LEU A 89 -9.40 -3.57 6.18
C LEU A 89 -10.44 -2.60 5.60
N LYS A 90 -11.08 -1.78 6.45
CA LYS A 90 -12.05 -0.78 5.99
C LYS A 90 -11.43 0.21 5.00
N LYS A 91 -10.24 0.74 5.32
CA LYS A 91 -9.51 1.64 4.41
C LYS A 91 -9.26 0.97 3.05
N LEU A 92 -8.80 -0.28 3.03
CA LEU A 92 -8.53 -1.01 1.79
C LEU A 92 -9.79 -1.27 0.95
N ILE A 93 -10.93 -1.49 1.61
CA ILE A 93 -12.24 -1.63 0.94
C ILE A 93 -12.68 -0.30 0.36
N GLU A 94 -12.58 0.80 1.12
CA GLU A 94 -12.99 2.15 0.69
C GLU A 94 -12.28 2.59 -0.59
N VAL A 95 -11.01 2.18 -0.77
CA VAL A 95 -10.22 2.50 -1.98
C VAL A 95 -10.25 1.40 -3.05
N ASN A 96 -11.11 0.39 -2.90
CA ASN A 96 -11.29 -0.73 -3.82
C ASN A 96 -10.02 -1.57 -4.10
N ILE A 97 -9.07 -1.62 -3.17
CA ILE A 97 -7.91 -2.53 -3.27
C ILE A 97 -8.34 -3.98 -2.97
N ILE A 98 -9.25 -4.16 -2.00
CA ILE A 98 -9.87 -5.45 -1.69
C ILE A 98 -11.39 -5.33 -1.77
N PHE A 99 -12.07 -6.44 -2.03
CA PHE A 99 -13.53 -6.50 -2.09
C PHE A 99 -14.05 -7.76 -1.38
N LEU A 100 -15.33 -7.73 -1.02
CA LEU A 100 -15.98 -8.84 -0.34
C LEU A 100 -16.34 -9.94 -1.34
N ILE A 101 -16.02 -11.18 -0.98
CA ILE A 101 -16.40 -12.39 -1.72
C ILE A 101 -17.32 -13.21 -0.81
N MET A 102 -18.51 -13.57 -1.32
CA MET A 102 -19.54 -14.25 -0.52
C MET A 102 -19.10 -15.65 -0.08
N GLN A 103 -18.46 -16.41 -0.97
CA GLN A 103 -17.99 -17.76 -0.70
C GLN A 103 -16.68 -18.00 -1.45
N SER A 104 -15.65 -18.44 -0.73
CA SER A 104 -14.37 -18.88 -1.31
C SER A 104 -13.97 -20.21 -0.72
N SER A 105 -13.57 -21.14 -1.58
CA SER A 105 -12.93 -22.40 -1.20
C SER A 105 -11.48 -22.21 -0.74
N TRP A 106 -10.89 -21.05 -1.07
CA TRP A 106 -9.55 -20.62 -0.65
C TRP A 106 -9.64 -19.63 0.50
N VAL A 107 -9.15 -20.00 1.67
CA VAL A 107 -9.10 -19.10 2.83
C VAL A 107 -7.75 -19.23 3.52
N ALA A 108 -7.04 -18.11 3.64
CA ALA A 108 -5.84 -17.97 4.43
C ALA A 108 -6.13 -17.17 5.71
N ASN A 109 -5.31 -17.39 6.74
CA ASN A 109 -5.42 -16.62 7.98
C ASN A 109 -4.76 -15.26 7.82
N LEU A 110 -5.42 -14.21 8.30
CA LEU A 110 -4.81 -12.90 8.47
C LEU A 110 -3.86 -12.91 9.67
N VAL A 111 -2.69 -12.28 9.50
CA VAL A 111 -1.67 -12.16 10.53
C VAL A 111 -1.36 -10.68 10.72
N PRO A 112 -1.78 -10.06 11.83
CA PRO A 112 -1.46 -8.65 12.10
C PRO A 112 0.03 -8.49 12.43
N VAL A 113 0.66 -7.46 11.88
CA VAL A 113 2.08 -7.15 12.13
C VAL A 113 2.21 -5.68 12.48
N ARG A 114 2.71 -5.37 13.68
CA ARG A 114 2.98 -3.98 14.04
C ARG A 114 4.13 -3.43 13.21
N LYS A 115 3.88 -2.34 12.50
CA LYS A 115 4.87 -1.55 11.79
C LYS A 115 5.64 -0.66 12.77
N LYS A 116 6.81 -0.16 12.34
CA LYS A 116 7.62 0.80 13.11
C LYS A 116 6.86 2.10 13.43
N SER A 117 5.82 2.45 12.66
CA SER A 117 4.95 3.61 12.92
C SER A 117 3.99 3.39 14.10
N GLY A 118 3.87 2.17 14.62
CA GLY A 118 2.89 1.81 15.66
C GLY A 118 1.55 1.31 15.10
N GLU A 119 1.33 1.45 13.80
CA GLU A 119 0.19 0.88 13.06
C GLU A 119 0.33 -0.64 12.90
N ILE A 120 -0.76 -1.31 12.50
CA ILE A 120 -0.82 -2.75 12.18
C ILE A 120 -0.91 -2.94 10.66
#